data_AF-A0A317LKZ6-F1
#
_entry.id   AF-A0A317LKZ6-F1
#
_cell.length_a   1.000
_cell.length_b   1.000
_cell.length_c   1.000
_cell.angle_alpha   90.00
_cell.angle_beta   90.00
_cell.angle_gamma   90.00
#
_symmetry.space_group_name_H-M   'P 1'
#
loop_
_entity.id
_entity.type
_entity.pdbx_description
1 polymer ?
#
loop_
_entity_poly.entity_id
_entity_poly.type
_entity_poly.pdbx_seq_one_letter_code
_entity_poly.pdbx_strand_id
1 'polypeptide(L)'
;MPRELALIHWSEQNIVLDPNLDDFGVPAGVIQALRSRPISKGILACSACLKSAKRSVSPWVHLRQQGGRLIVAHHASKKRRDPCHAESPEHEALKDRIAGCAERHGFRALLEHNTADRKGRADVEVVGPGGVRIGHEVQLSAITATSLSRRTNTALRDGRVPSWLTTDRSAHSDTRNLIDRVPWAMSNRLHEELIRRGRPVRVSAGLSKLQMTPCRFLPGWCPDTPGVLDCSRWHTRWDNVAVPIEDFVGFTAAGEYLPVCLPTQYRQVRRRWVTEDDRELYVHATGRELEPERPQAGGEGGSGEGKSQDSRLHQGEEYEPEKKKAVRPRAKVSEVVRGDIVVGTLSELPERARVQEAATGQAATAVVLEEAPHRLAGDQAERAWLEAAVAVPCTHFMGADLGRCESTPSRVYARGRRCFEHAPNPYSQVAATG
;
A
#
# COMPACT_ATOMS: atom_id res chain seq x y z
N MET A 1 12.37 0.98 16.73
CA MET A 1 13.70 0.36 16.91
C MET A 1 13.78 -0.88 16.02
N PRO A 2 14.90 -1.16 15.33
CA PRO A 2 15.05 -2.45 14.66
C PRO A 2 14.88 -3.55 15.72
N ARG A 3 14.10 -4.60 15.42
CA ARG A 3 14.00 -5.77 16.29
C ARG A 3 15.41 -6.27 16.52
N GLU A 4 15.82 -6.35 17.78
CA GLU A 4 17.03 -7.04 18.16
C GLU A 4 16.83 -8.51 17.76
N LEU A 5 17.47 -8.89 16.66
CA LEU A 5 17.45 -10.26 16.20
C LEU A 5 18.07 -11.12 17.28
N ALA A 6 17.44 -12.25 17.60
CA ALA A 6 17.94 -13.13 18.63
C ALA A 6 19.33 -13.66 18.27
N LEU A 7 20.21 -13.74 19.27
CA LEU A 7 21.57 -14.25 19.13
C LEU A 7 21.56 -15.67 18.56
N ILE A 8 22.54 -15.98 17.72
CA ILE A 8 22.69 -17.29 17.09
C ILE A 8 23.83 -18.05 17.73
N HIS A 9 23.54 -19.25 18.21
CA HIS A 9 24.54 -20.13 18.80
C HIS A 9 25.14 -21.05 17.73
N TRP A 10 26.46 -21.01 17.58
CA TRP A 10 27.22 -21.96 16.77
C TRP A 10 27.70 -23.11 17.67
N SER A 11 27.01 -24.24 17.61
CA SER A 11 27.22 -25.37 18.52
C SER A 11 28.62 -25.97 18.47
N GLU A 12 29.19 -26.15 17.28
CA GLU A 12 30.51 -26.78 17.11
C GLU A 12 31.67 -25.93 17.65
N GLN A 13 31.56 -24.60 17.58
CA GLN A 13 32.62 -23.68 17.97
C GLN A 13 32.36 -23.03 19.33
N ASN A 14 31.18 -23.25 19.92
CA ASN A 14 30.72 -22.59 21.13
C ASN A 14 30.79 -21.04 21.04
N ILE A 15 30.43 -20.51 19.86
CA ILE A 15 30.45 -19.06 19.56
C ILE A 15 29.02 -18.54 19.51
N VAL A 16 28.81 -17.32 20.02
CA VAL A 16 27.56 -16.57 19.89
C VAL A 16 27.74 -15.51 18.81
N LEU A 17 26.84 -15.51 17.83
CA LEU A 17 26.81 -14.57 16.71
C LEU A 17 25.66 -13.58 16.94
N ASP A 18 25.94 -12.29 16.77
CA ASP A 18 24.93 -11.23 16.82
C ASP A 18 24.48 -10.79 15.43
N PRO A 19 23.34 -11.30 14.91
CA PRO A 19 22.86 -10.95 13.57
C PRO A 19 22.53 -9.47 13.35
N ASN A 20 22.50 -8.65 14.40
CA ASN A 20 22.31 -7.20 14.27
C ASN A 20 23.58 -6.49 13.79
N LEU A 21 24.75 -7.11 13.93
CA LEU A 21 26.04 -6.60 13.49
C LEU A 21 26.41 -7.15 12.10
N ASP A 22 27.07 -6.34 11.27
CA ASP A 22 27.48 -6.75 9.91
C ASP A 22 28.49 -7.91 9.93
N ASP A 23 29.30 -7.98 10.99
CA ASP A 23 30.33 -8.98 11.26
C ASP A 23 29.91 -9.98 12.34
N PHE A 24 28.63 -10.02 12.70
CA PHE A 24 28.10 -10.84 13.78
C PHE A 24 28.77 -10.66 15.14
N GLY A 25 29.53 -9.58 15.35
CA GLY A 25 30.33 -9.37 16.55
C GLY A 25 31.49 -10.36 16.71
N VAL A 26 31.98 -10.96 15.61
CA VAL A 26 33.09 -11.93 15.63
C VAL A 26 34.26 -11.51 14.74
N PRO A 27 35.49 -12.00 15.00
CA PRO A 27 36.66 -11.65 14.19
C PRO A 27 36.49 -12.00 12.70
N ALA A 28 37.14 -11.24 11.82
CA ALA A 28 37.04 -11.39 10.36
C ALA A 28 37.35 -12.83 9.87
N GLY A 29 38.28 -13.54 10.51
CA GLY A 29 38.58 -14.94 10.19
C GLY A 29 37.40 -15.89 10.44
N VAL A 30 36.58 -15.62 11.46
CA VAL A 30 35.36 -16.38 11.76
C VAL A 30 34.30 -16.12 10.69
N ILE A 31 34.12 -14.86 10.27
CA ILE A 31 33.22 -14.51 9.16
C ILE A 31 33.67 -15.14 7.86
N GLN A 32 34.97 -15.15 7.57
CA GLN A 32 35.51 -15.80 6.38
C GLN A 32 35.25 -17.32 6.42
N ALA A 33 35.40 -17.97 7.59
CA ALA A 33 35.06 -19.38 7.77
C ALA A 33 33.56 -19.64 7.50
N LEU A 34 32.66 -18.79 8.04
CA LEU A 34 31.22 -18.88 7.79
C LEU A 34 30.85 -18.70 6.32
N ARG A 35 31.60 -17.88 5.56
CA ARG A 35 31.37 -17.66 4.12
C ARG A 35 31.90 -18.79 3.23
N SER A 36 33.00 -19.42 3.64
CA SER A 36 33.76 -20.37 2.81
C SER A 36 33.25 -21.80 2.88
N ARG A 37 32.38 -22.14 3.83
CA ARG A 37 31.91 -23.52 4.03
C ARG A 37 30.38 -23.58 4.12
N PRO A 38 29.74 -24.56 3.47
CA PRO A 38 28.33 -24.84 3.72
C PRO A 38 28.17 -25.29 5.17
N ILE A 39 27.38 -24.55 5.94
CA ILE A 39 27.08 -24.91 7.32
C ILE A 39 25.94 -25.91 7.31
N SER A 40 26.22 -27.12 7.80
CA SER A 40 25.21 -28.18 7.84
C SER A 40 24.06 -27.84 8.80
N LYS A 41 22.88 -28.40 8.52
CA LYS A 41 21.70 -28.22 9.37
C LYS A 41 21.98 -28.81 10.77
N GLY A 42 21.72 -28.03 11.82
CA GLY A 42 21.98 -28.46 13.20
C GLY A 42 23.19 -27.80 13.86
N ILE A 43 23.93 -26.97 13.12
CA ILE A 43 25.13 -26.28 13.64
C ILE A 43 24.80 -24.91 14.22
N LEU A 44 23.91 -24.16 13.57
CA LEU A 44 23.49 -22.82 14.01
C LEU A 44 22.08 -22.85 14.58
N ALA A 45 21.87 -22.19 15.73
CA ALA A 45 20.56 -22.16 16.40
C ALA A 45 20.16 -20.77 16.90
N CYS A 46 18.90 -20.34 16.64
CA CYS A 46 18.29 -19.13 17.24
C CYS A 46 18.14 -19.36 18.75
N SER A 47 18.84 -18.57 19.57
CA SER A 47 18.80 -18.68 21.04
C SER A 47 17.39 -18.48 21.60
N ALA A 48 16.59 -17.61 20.99
CA ALA A 48 15.19 -17.42 21.38
C ALA A 48 14.32 -18.65 21.06
N CYS A 49 14.50 -19.28 19.88
CA CYS A 49 13.80 -20.52 19.55
C CYS A 49 14.21 -21.67 20.48
N LEU A 50 15.50 -21.79 20.80
CA LEU A 50 16.01 -22.77 21.78
C LEU A 50 15.34 -22.61 23.15
N LYS A 51 15.22 -21.37 23.64
CA LYS A 51 14.62 -21.05 24.94
C LYS A 51 13.10 -21.23 24.98
N SER A 52 12.42 -21.15 23.84
CA SER A 52 10.95 -21.07 23.79
C SER A 52 10.19 -22.33 24.24
N ALA A 53 10.88 -23.43 24.61
CA ALA A 53 10.35 -24.69 25.16
C ALA A 53 9.23 -25.39 24.36
N LYS A 54 8.79 -24.81 23.25
CA LYS A 54 7.76 -25.38 22.37
C LYS A 54 8.43 -26.38 21.43
N ARG A 55 8.17 -27.68 21.65
CA ARG A 55 8.62 -28.81 20.81
C ARG A 55 8.35 -28.66 19.31
N SER A 56 7.51 -27.71 18.91
CA SER A 56 7.13 -27.45 17.52
C SER A 56 8.00 -26.43 16.76
N VAL A 57 8.89 -25.71 17.45
CA VAL A 57 9.71 -24.65 16.88
C VAL A 57 11.09 -25.21 16.58
N SER A 58 11.53 -25.16 15.32
CA SER A 58 12.89 -25.57 14.98
C SER A 58 13.85 -24.45 15.37
N PRO A 59 14.80 -24.69 16.31
CA PRO A 59 15.78 -23.67 16.64
C PRO A 59 16.80 -23.45 15.53
N TRP A 60 16.92 -24.40 14.60
CA TRP A 60 17.98 -24.43 13.62
C TRP A 60 17.83 -23.33 12.55
N VAL A 61 18.93 -22.62 12.31
CA VAL A 61 19.05 -21.57 11.29
C VAL A 61 20.17 -21.93 10.29
N HIS A 62 20.17 -21.25 9.15
CA HIS A 62 21.23 -21.26 8.16
C HIS A 62 21.61 -19.83 7.80
N LEU A 63 22.81 -19.68 7.24
CA LEU A 63 23.24 -18.41 6.65
C LEU A 63 22.91 -18.40 5.16
N ARG A 64 22.50 -17.24 4.66
CA ARG A 64 22.36 -16.98 3.23
C ARG A 64 23.02 -15.64 2.91
N GLN A 65 23.50 -15.50 1.67
CA GLN A 65 24.10 -14.25 1.22
C GLN A 65 23.04 -13.41 0.50
N GLN A 66 22.88 -12.15 0.90
CA GLN A 66 21.98 -11.19 0.27
C GLN A 66 22.72 -9.86 0.12
N GLY A 67 22.94 -9.41 -1.12
CA GLY A 67 23.64 -8.15 -1.40
C GLY A 67 25.07 -8.11 -0.83
N GLY A 68 25.79 -9.24 -0.84
CA GLY A 68 27.14 -9.34 -0.26
C GLY A 68 27.19 -9.52 1.26
N ARG A 69 26.08 -9.28 1.98
CA ARG A 69 25.96 -9.49 3.43
C ARG A 69 25.47 -10.91 3.75
N LEU A 70 25.99 -11.49 4.82
CA LEU A 70 25.46 -12.72 5.40
C LEU A 70 24.24 -12.37 6.25
N ILE A 71 23.14 -13.09 6.04
CA ILE A 71 21.93 -12.95 6.84
C ILE A 71 21.51 -14.32 7.37
N VAL A 72 20.93 -14.32 8.56
CA VAL A 72 20.43 -15.52 9.21
C VAL A 72 19.00 -15.79 8.78
N ALA A 73 18.70 -17.02 8.41
CA ALA A 73 17.35 -17.47 8.10
C ALA A 73 17.06 -18.78 8.84
N HIS A 74 15.86 -18.91 9.41
CA HIS A 74 15.46 -20.20 9.99
C HIS A 74 15.29 -21.23 8.89
N HIS A 75 15.60 -22.49 9.20
CA HIS A 75 15.09 -23.57 8.38
C HIS A 75 13.55 -23.56 8.46
N ALA A 76 12.89 -23.74 7.32
CA ALA A 76 11.43 -23.78 7.26
C ALA A 76 10.89 -24.79 8.27
N SER A 77 10.24 -24.29 9.33
CA SER A 77 9.48 -25.12 10.24
C SER A 77 8.11 -25.37 9.63
N LYS A 78 7.55 -26.57 9.83
CA LYS A 78 6.20 -26.89 9.34
C LYS A 78 5.09 -26.14 10.11
N LYS A 79 5.41 -25.35 11.14
CA LYS A 79 4.40 -24.71 12.03
C LYS A 79 4.73 -23.23 12.29
N ARG A 80 3.80 -22.36 11.91
CA ARG A 80 3.89 -20.88 11.78
C ARG A 80 4.08 -20.05 13.07
N ARG A 81 4.40 -20.65 14.22
CA ARG A 81 4.52 -19.92 15.51
C ARG A 81 5.94 -19.98 16.05
N ASP A 82 6.94 -19.76 15.20
CA ASP A 82 8.31 -19.60 15.64
C ASP A 82 8.44 -18.19 16.27
N PRO A 83 8.99 -18.04 17.50
CA PRO A 83 9.18 -16.75 18.16
C PRO A 83 9.99 -15.77 17.30
N CYS A 84 10.96 -16.29 16.54
CA CYS A 84 11.80 -15.51 15.64
C CYS A 84 11.09 -15.16 14.29
N HIS A 85 9.89 -15.70 14.02
CA HIS A 85 9.02 -15.39 12.85
C HIS A 85 7.66 -14.77 13.24
N ALA A 86 7.51 -14.31 14.47
CA ALA A 86 6.31 -13.58 14.86
C ALA A 86 6.14 -12.37 13.93
N GLU A 87 4.93 -12.20 13.42
CA GLU A 87 4.50 -10.99 12.74
C GLU A 87 4.90 -9.74 13.54
N SER A 88 5.20 -8.61 12.87
CA SER A 88 5.57 -7.41 13.63
C SER A 88 4.36 -6.87 14.38
N PRO A 89 4.52 -6.33 15.61
CA PRO A 89 3.38 -5.80 16.35
C PRO A 89 2.70 -4.66 15.59
N GLU A 90 3.46 -3.86 14.83
CA GLU A 90 2.90 -2.84 13.92
C GLU A 90 2.01 -3.44 12.83
N HIS A 91 2.37 -4.61 12.29
CA HIS A 91 1.59 -5.27 11.24
C HIS A 91 0.29 -5.83 11.82
N GLU A 92 0.36 -6.49 12.97
CA GLU A 92 -0.81 -6.95 13.73
C GLU A 92 -1.74 -5.79 14.09
N ALA A 93 -1.21 -4.70 14.64
CA ALA A 93 -2.00 -3.52 14.98
C ALA A 93 -2.66 -2.86 13.76
N LEU A 94 -2.00 -2.84 12.59
CA LEU A 94 -2.61 -2.34 11.36
C LEU A 94 -3.73 -3.25 10.86
N LYS A 95 -3.58 -4.59 10.93
CA LYS A 95 -4.65 -5.54 10.59
C LYS A 95 -5.87 -5.35 11.50
N ASP A 96 -5.64 -5.31 12.81
CA ASP A 96 -6.69 -5.07 13.80
C ASP A 96 -7.40 -3.74 13.52
N ARG A 97 -6.64 -2.68 13.20
CA ARG A 97 -7.19 -1.37 12.86
C ARG A 97 -8.06 -1.44 11.62
N ILE A 98 -7.57 -2.03 10.53
CA ILE A 98 -8.31 -2.18 9.26
C ILE A 98 -9.60 -2.96 9.48
N ALA A 99 -9.55 -4.10 10.17
CA ALA A 99 -10.73 -4.91 10.47
C ALA A 99 -11.76 -4.13 11.30
N GLY A 100 -11.31 -3.49 12.39
CA GLY A 100 -12.19 -2.68 13.23
C GLY A 100 -12.74 -1.44 12.50
N CYS A 101 -11.99 -0.85 11.55
CA CYS A 101 -12.50 0.22 10.69
C CYS A 101 -13.65 -0.29 9.81
N ALA A 102 -13.44 -1.41 9.11
CA ALA A 102 -14.46 -2.01 8.26
C ALA A 102 -15.75 -2.32 9.05
N GLU A 103 -15.63 -2.91 10.24
CA GLU A 103 -16.77 -3.20 11.12
C GLU A 103 -17.51 -1.93 11.56
N ARG A 104 -16.79 -0.85 11.89
CA ARG A 104 -17.42 0.46 12.22
C ARG A 104 -18.15 1.09 11.03
N HIS A 105 -17.72 0.79 9.80
CA HIS A 105 -18.45 1.16 8.59
C HIS A 105 -19.60 0.21 8.25
N GLY A 106 -19.88 -0.80 9.09
CA GLY A 106 -20.96 -1.77 8.88
C GLY A 106 -20.60 -2.89 7.91
N PHE A 107 -19.33 -3.04 7.52
CA PHE A 107 -18.86 -4.10 6.64
C PHE A 107 -18.41 -5.32 7.44
N ARG A 108 -18.47 -6.49 6.82
CA ARG A 108 -17.94 -7.72 7.40
C ARG A 108 -16.43 -7.79 7.17
N ALA A 109 -15.66 -7.91 8.26
CA ALA A 109 -14.22 -8.15 8.19
C ALA A 109 -13.86 -9.59 8.58
N LEU A 110 -12.89 -10.18 7.88
CA LEU A 110 -12.37 -11.52 8.16
C LEU A 110 -10.83 -11.45 8.22
N LEU A 111 -10.28 -11.60 9.42
CA LEU A 111 -8.83 -11.64 9.64
C LEU A 111 -8.24 -12.95 9.12
N GLU A 112 -7.10 -12.85 8.43
CA GLU A 112 -6.33 -13.99 7.92
C GLU A 112 -7.16 -15.01 7.12
N HIS A 113 -8.18 -14.54 6.39
CA HIS A 113 -9.09 -15.41 5.67
C HIS A 113 -8.40 -16.10 4.48
N ASN A 114 -8.47 -17.44 4.48
CA ASN A 114 -7.95 -18.24 3.38
C ASN A 114 -8.99 -18.30 2.25
N THR A 115 -8.51 -18.30 1.01
CA THR A 115 -9.33 -18.66 -0.16
C THR A 115 -9.87 -20.08 0.00
N ALA A 116 -10.95 -20.42 -0.70
CA ALA A 116 -11.56 -21.75 -0.63
C ALA A 116 -10.56 -22.87 -0.97
N ASP A 117 -9.66 -22.61 -1.92
CA ASP A 117 -8.58 -23.52 -2.33
C ASP A 117 -7.32 -23.46 -1.44
N ARG A 118 -7.34 -22.61 -0.41
CA ARG A 118 -6.25 -22.34 0.55
C ARG A 118 -4.93 -21.90 -0.11
N LYS A 119 -4.96 -21.47 -1.37
CA LYS A 119 -3.76 -20.99 -2.08
C LYS A 119 -3.45 -19.53 -1.80
N GLY A 120 -4.45 -18.76 -1.38
CA GLY A 120 -4.32 -17.36 -0.98
C GLY A 120 -4.81 -17.14 0.45
N ARG A 121 -4.23 -16.13 1.10
CA ARG A 121 -4.68 -15.62 2.40
C ARG A 121 -4.48 -14.11 2.40
N ALA A 122 -5.53 -13.34 2.63
CA ALA A 122 -5.38 -11.90 2.88
C ALA A 122 -5.12 -11.67 4.36
N ASP A 123 -4.38 -10.61 4.68
CA ASP A 123 -4.25 -10.13 6.06
C ASP A 123 -5.62 -9.75 6.65
N VAL A 124 -6.39 -8.95 5.90
CA VAL A 124 -7.80 -8.64 6.22
C VAL A 124 -8.63 -8.71 4.95
N GLU A 125 -9.69 -9.51 4.95
CA GLU A 125 -10.70 -9.48 3.91
C GLU A 125 -11.92 -8.69 4.37
N VAL A 126 -12.32 -7.70 3.59
CA VAL A 126 -13.50 -6.86 3.85
C VAL A 126 -14.54 -7.15 2.77
N VAL A 127 -15.76 -7.48 3.19
CA VAL A 127 -16.88 -7.75 2.31
C VAL A 127 -17.85 -6.57 2.36
N GLY A 128 -17.90 -5.83 1.26
CA GLY A 128 -18.79 -4.70 1.06
C GLY A 128 -20.14 -5.08 0.43
N PRO A 129 -20.96 -4.06 0.11
CA PRO A 129 -22.24 -4.25 -0.57
C PRO A 129 -22.08 -4.94 -1.93
N GLY A 130 -23.11 -5.63 -2.39
CA GLY A 130 -23.08 -6.33 -3.68
C GLY A 130 -22.09 -7.49 -3.76
N GLY A 131 -21.51 -7.93 -2.63
CA GLY A 131 -20.53 -9.01 -2.59
C GLY A 131 -19.12 -8.58 -3.01
N VAL A 132 -18.83 -7.29 -3.07
CA VAL A 132 -17.47 -6.78 -3.31
C VAL A 132 -16.54 -7.27 -2.20
N ARG A 133 -15.44 -7.93 -2.58
CA ARG A 133 -14.44 -8.47 -1.64
C ARG A 133 -13.13 -7.73 -1.84
N ILE A 134 -12.70 -6.98 -0.82
CA ILE A 134 -11.39 -6.31 -0.80
C ILE A 134 -10.44 -7.09 0.12
N GLY A 135 -9.29 -7.49 -0.41
CA GLY A 135 -8.24 -8.12 0.37
C GLY A 135 -7.16 -7.11 0.72
N HIS A 136 -7.22 -6.51 1.91
CA HIS A 136 -6.16 -5.65 2.40
C HIS A 136 -4.95 -6.48 2.84
N GLU A 137 -3.79 -6.12 2.32
CA GLU A 137 -2.50 -6.79 2.55
C GLU A 137 -1.51 -5.76 3.10
N VAL A 138 -1.14 -5.87 4.37
CA VAL A 138 -0.18 -4.96 4.99
C VAL A 138 1.22 -5.49 4.73
N GLN A 139 2.07 -4.71 4.09
CA GLN A 139 3.43 -5.13 3.75
C GLN A 139 4.44 -4.16 4.37
N LEU A 140 5.05 -4.57 5.48
CA LEU A 140 6.06 -3.77 6.20
C LEU A 140 7.49 -4.27 5.99
N SER A 141 7.67 -5.41 5.32
CA SER A 141 8.97 -6.04 5.07
C SER A 141 9.20 -6.32 3.59
N ALA A 142 10.40 -6.78 3.24
CA ALA A 142 10.75 -7.08 1.86
C ALA A 142 9.81 -8.09 1.20
N ILE A 143 9.35 -7.79 -0.02
CA ILE A 143 8.66 -8.74 -0.89
C ILE A 143 9.21 -8.67 -2.30
N THR A 144 9.50 -9.83 -2.88
CA THR A 144 9.95 -9.95 -4.27
C THR A 144 8.81 -9.64 -5.23
N ALA A 145 9.11 -9.09 -6.40
CA ALA A 145 8.14 -8.87 -7.48
C ALA A 145 7.34 -10.14 -7.82
N THR A 146 8.01 -11.30 -7.95
CA THR A 146 7.36 -12.57 -8.28
C THR A 146 6.36 -13.01 -7.22
N SER A 147 6.71 -12.93 -5.93
CA SER A 147 5.78 -13.25 -4.84
C SER A 147 4.59 -12.29 -4.80
N LEU A 148 4.84 -11.00 -5.02
CA LEU A 148 3.82 -9.95 -5.08
C LEU A 148 2.82 -10.24 -6.22
N SER A 149 3.30 -10.40 -7.46
CA SER A 149 2.46 -10.70 -8.63
C SER A 149 1.66 -12.00 -8.43
N ARG A 150 2.29 -13.04 -7.89
CA ARG A 150 1.61 -14.32 -7.61
C ARG A 150 0.47 -14.15 -6.60
N ARG A 151 0.71 -13.43 -5.49
CA ARG A 151 -0.32 -13.18 -4.46
C ARG A 151 -1.48 -12.34 -5.00
N THR A 152 -1.16 -11.26 -5.73
CA THR A 152 -2.15 -10.41 -6.40
C THR A 152 -2.99 -11.19 -7.41
N ASN A 153 -2.37 -11.94 -8.30
CA ASN A 153 -3.09 -12.76 -9.28
C ASN A 153 -3.96 -13.83 -8.62
N THR A 154 -3.49 -14.42 -7.51
CA THR A 154 -4.28 -15.41 -6.75
C THR A 154 -5.53 -14.75 -6.14
N ALA A 155 -5.40 -13.56 -5.56
CA ALA A 155 -6.54 -12.80 -5.04
C ALA A 155 -7.55 -12.46 -6.14
N LEU A 156 -7.07 -11.93 -7.27
CA LEU A 156 -7.93 -11.56 -8.39
C LEU A 156 -8.68 -12.78 -8.97
N ARG A 157 -8.03 -13.94 -9.08
CA ARG A 157 -8.67 -15.19 -9.51
C ARG A 157 -9.72 -15.71 -8.52
N ASP A 158 -9.60 -15.38 -7.24
CA ASP A 158 -10.59 -15.67 -6.20
C ASP A 158 -11.75 -14.65 -6.19
N GLY A 159 -11.79 -13.70 -7.13
CA GLY A 159 -12.80 -12.64 -7.17
C GLY A 159 -12.59 -11.58 -6.07
N ARG A 160 -11.38 -11.47 -5.54
CA ARG A 160 -11.02 -10.48 -4.50
C ARG A 160 -10.13 -9.41 -5.09
N VAL A 161 -10.47 -8.16 -4.87
CA VAL A 161 -9.65 -7.01 -5.26
C VAL A 161 -8.54 -6.82 -4.22
N PRO A 162 -7.26 -7.02 -4.56
CA PRO A 162 -6.18 -6.86 -3.60
C PRO A 162 -5.89 -5.37 -3.34
N SER A 163 -5.61 -5.01 -2.10
CA SER A 163 -5.25 -3.66 -1.67
C SER A 163 -3.99 -3.71 -0.81
N TRP A 164 -2.84 -3.39 -1.40
CA TRP A 164 -1.55 -3.50 -0.72
C TRP A 164 -1.17 -2.21 -0.01
N LEU A 165 -1.02 -2.27 1.31
CA LEU A 165 -0.61 -1.14 2.14
C LEU A 165 0.89 -1.22 2.45
N THR A 166 1.62 -0.13 2.20
CA THR A 166 3.01 0.06 2.67
C THR A 166 3.13 1.32 3.54
N THR A 167 4.20 1.42 4.32
CA THR A 167 4.56 2.63 5.08
C THR A 167 5.81 3.34 4.56
N ASP A 168 6.44 2.85 3.49
CA ASP A 168 7.72 3.37 3.01
C ASP A 168 7.83 3.34 1.48
N ARG A 169 8.17 4.49 0.90
CA ARG A 169 8.39 4.69 -0.55
C ARG A 169 9.84 4.95 -0.92
N SER A 170 10.77 4.91 0.03
CA SER A 170 12.17 5.20 -0.22
C SER A 170 12.71 4.31 -1.35
N ALA A 171 13.66 4.82 -2.14
CA ALA A 171 14.23 4.06 -3.26
C ALA A 171 14.86 2.73 -2.82
N HIS A 172 15.32 2.69 -1.56
CA HIS A 172 15.90 1.52 -0.91
C HIS A 172 14.91 0.76 -0.03
N SER A 173 13.62 1.13 -0.08
CA SER A 173 12.60 0.44 0.70
C SER A 173 12.42 -0.98 0.20
N ASP A 174 12.42 -1.90 1.14
CA ASP A 174 12.02 -3.29 1.00
C ASP A 174 10.63 -3.48 0.36
N THR A 175 9.75 -2.49 0.47
CA THR A 175 8.37 -2.54 -0.02
C THR A 175 8.17 -1.76 -1.33
N ARG A 176 9.23 -1.15 -1.87
CA ARG A 176 9.16 -0.32 -3.10
C ARG A 176 8.56 -1.05 -4.30
N ASN A 177 8.66 -2.37 -4.32
CA ASN A 177 8.08 -3.25 -5.34
C ASN A 177 6.55 -3.18 -5.43
N LEU A 178 5.84 -2.66 -4.42
CA LEU A 178 4.38 -2.52 -4.45
C LEU A 178 3.94 -1.40 -5.40
N ILE A 179 4.63 -0.27 -5.35
CA ILE A 179 4.24 0.98 -6.02
C ILE A 179 4.15 0.74 -7.53
N ASP A 180 2.97 1.02 -8.07
CA ASP A 180 2.59 0.90 -9.48
C ASP A 180 2.59 -0.54 -10.06
N ARG A 181 2.90 -1.58 -9.27
CA ARG A 181 2.87 -2.98 -9.73
C ARG A 181 1.58 -3.73 -9.36
N VAL A 182 0.92 -3.30 -8.30
CA VAL A 182 -0.33 -3.84 -7.77
C VAL A 182 -1.21 -2.67 -7.33
N PRO A 183 -2.52 -2.85 -7.09
CA PRO A 183 -3.29 -1.81 -6.41
C PRO A 183 -2.72 -1.59 -5.01
N TRP A 184 -2.26 -0.37 -4.75
CA TRP A 184 -1.45 -0.05 -3.58
C TRP A 184 -1.91 1.25 -2.93
N ALA A 185 -1.60 1.37 -1.65
CA ALA A 185 -1.75 2.56 -0.85
C ALA A 185 -0.51 2.71 0.05
N MET A 186 -0.17 3.94 0.42
CA MET A 186 0.90 4.20 1.38
C MET A 186 0.37 5.00 2.55
N SER A 187 0.64 4.53 3.77
CA SER A 187 0.38 5.28 4.99
C SER A 187 1.63 5.89 5.60
N ASN A 188 1.45 6.80 6.55
CA ASN A 188 2.52 7.17 7.46
C ASN A 188 2.96 5.97 8.31
N ARG A 189 4.23 5.98 8.73
CA ARG A 189 4.79 4.98 9.65
C ARG A 189 4.49 5.38 11.09
N LEU A 190 3.81 4.51 11.82
CA LEU A 190 3.55 4.66 13.25
C LEU A 190 4.05 3.43 14.01
N HIS A 191 4.43 3.61 15.27
CA HIS A 191 4.69 2.51 16.18
C HIS A 191 3.37 1.86 16.63
N GLU A 192 3.44 0.57 16.96
CA GLU A 192 2.29 -0.25 17.38
C GLU A 192 1.43 0.46 18.44
N GLU A 193 2.06 0.95 19.50
CA GLU A 193 1.37 1.60 20.61
C GLU A 193 0.52 2.79 20.15
N LEU A 194 1.03 3.59 19.21
CA LEU A 194 0.30 4.73 18.66
C LEU A 194 -0.89 4.28 17.82
N ILE A 195 -0.72 3.22 17.02
CA ILE A 195 -1.80 2.64 16.22
C ILE A 195 -2.92 2.12 17.14
N ARG A 196 -2.56 1.36 18.18
CA ARG A 196 -3.53 0.80 19.15
C ARG A 196 -4.24 1.87 19.97
N ARG A 197 -3.56 2.97 20.31
CA ARG A 197 -4.17 4.15 20.98
C ARG A 197 -5.05 5.00 20.05
N GLY A 198 -5.22 4.58 18.79
CA GLY A 198 -6.08 5.28 17.84
C GLY A 198 -5.46 6.55 17.26
N ARG A 199 -4.13 6.70 17.28
CA ARG A 199 -3.47 7.78 16.54
C ARG A 199 -3.85 7.65 15.06
N PRO A 200 -4.26 8.74 14.37
CA PRO A 200 -4.64 8.66 12.98
C PRO A 200 -3.52 8.10 12.10
N VAL A 201 -3.80 6.98 11.44
CA VAL A 201 -3.00 6.45 10.33
C VAL A 201 -3.53 7.13 9.08
N ARG A 202 -2.69 7.89 8.37
CA ARG A 202 -3.07 8.63 7.16
C ARG A 202 -2.50 7.90 5.95
N VAL A 203 -3.37 7.53 5.03
CA VAL A 203 -3.00 7.12 3.68
C VAL A 203 -2.67 8.38 2.90
N SER A 204 -1.44 8.53 2.42
CA SER A 204 -0.93 9.74 1.76
C SER A 204 -0.58 9.54 0.28
N ALA A 205 -0.61 8.29 -0.21
CA ALA A 205 -0.46 8.01 -1.63
C ALA A 205 -1.21 6.73 -2.03
N GLY A 206 -1.36 6.54 -3.34
CA GLY A 206 -2.10 5.43 -3.94
C GLY A 206 -3.53 5.79 -4.32
N LEU A 207 -4.15 6.75 -3.62
CA LEU A 207 -5.42 7.36 -4.01
C LEU A 207 -5.15 8.60 -4.88
N SER A 208 -6.01 8.84 -5.85
CA SER A 208 -5.92 10.06 -6.67
C SER A 208 -7.27 10.61 -7.06
N LYS A 209 -7.28 11.92 -7.26
CA LYS A 209 -8.38 12.68 -7.82
C LYS A 209 -7.96 13.23 -9.18
N LEU A 210 -8.88 13.24 -10.13
CA LEU A 210 -8.63 13.88 -11.42
C LEU A 210 -8.80 15.38 -11.29
N GLN A 211 -7.82 16.13 -11.80
CA GLN A 211 -7.90 17.56 -12.00
C GLN A 211 -7.94 17.85 -13.49
N MET A 212 -8.88 18.69 -13.88
CA MET A 212 -9.06 19.15 -15.25
C MET A 212 -8.65 20.61 -15.29
N THR A 213 -7.67 20.94 -16.14
CA THR A 213 -7.18 22.32 -16.28
C THR A 213 -7.18 22.71 -17.76
N PRO A 214 -7.85 23.81 -18.16
CA PRO A 214 -7.74 24.36 -19.50
C PRO A 214 -6.29 24.69 -19.84
N CYS A 215 -5.85 24.41 -21.07
CA CYS A 215 -4.46 24.61 -21.49
C CYS A 215 -3.93 26.02 -21.23
N ARG A 216 -4.75 27.05 -21.47
CA ARG A 216 -4.42 28.46 -21.15
C ARG A 216 -4.04 28.75 -19.70
N PHE A 217 -4.37 27.87 -18.76
CA PHE A 217 -4.04 28.02 -17.34
C PHE A 217 -2.87 27.12 -16.90
N LEU A 218 -2.33 26.30 -17.78
CA LEU A 218 -1.12 25.53 -17.48
C LEU A 218 0.12 26.43 -17.58
N PRO A 219 1.11 26.27 -16.68
CA PRO A 219 2.37 26.97 -16.81
C PRO A 219 3.21 26.37 -17.94
N GLY A 220 3.64 27.21 -18.89
CA GLY A 220 4.60 26.84 -19.93
C GLY A 220 3.95 26.37 -21.24
N TRP A 221 4.60 25.39 -21.90
CA TRP A 221 4.13 24.84 -23.18
C TRP A 221 3.06 23.78 -22.95
N CYS A 222 2.13 23.65 -23.90
CA CYS A 222 1.12 22.61 -23.94
C CYS A 222 1.79 21.22 -23.83
N PRO A 223 1.38 20.38 -22.86
CA PRO A 223 2.01 19.07 -22.64
C PRO A 223 1.71 18.08 -23.79
N ASP A 224 0.62 18.27 -24.52
CA ASP A 224 0.18 17.37 -25.59
C ASP A 224 0.57 17.88 -26.99
N THR A 225 0.98 19.14 -27.11
CA THR A 225 1.32 19.75 -28.41
C THR A 225 2.64 20.50 -28.30
N PRO A 226 3.77 19.86 -28.62
CA PRO A 226 5.08 20.49 -28.63
C PRO A 226 5.05 21.74 -29.52
N GLY A 227 5.66 22.84 -29.06
CA GLY A 227 5.69 24.06 -29.86
C GLY A 227 4.47 25.00 -29.68
N VAL A 228 3.46 24.61 -28.89
CA VAL A 228 2.24 25.41 -28.68
C VAL A 228 2.10 25.83 -27.22
N LEU A 229 1.76 27.10 -26.96
CA LEU A 229 1.49 27.62 -25.61
C LEU A 229 0.08 27.27 -25.13
N ASP A 230 -0.91 27.32 -26.02
CA ASP A 230 -2.31 27.01 -25.72
C ASP A 230 -2.95 26.23 -26.87
N CYS A 231 -3.32 24.97 -26.63
CA CYS A 231 -4.06 24.16 -27.61
C CYS A 231 -5.59 24.30 -27.49
N SER A 232 -6.06 25.15 -26.56
CA SER A 232 -7.46 25.39 -26.21
C SER A 232 -8.24 24.16 -25.72
N ARG A 233 -7.55 23.06 -25.40
CA ARG A 233 -8.14 21.84 -24.81
C ARG A 233 -8.00 21.81 -23.30
N TRP A 234 -8.71 20.88 -22.67
CA TRP A 234 -8.52 20.54 -21.27
C TRP A 234 -7.44 19.48 -21.13
N HIS A 235 -6.59 19.63 -20.12
CA HIS A 235 -5.59 18.63 -19.75
C HIS A 235 -5.93 18.00 -18.42
N THR A 236 -5.73 16.68 -18.38
CA THR A 236 -5.91 15.87 -17.18
C THR A 236 -4.63 15.81 -16.35
N ARG A 237 -4.76 16.00 -15.05
CA ARG A 237 -3.70 15.75 -14.07
C ARG A 237 -4.24 14.93 -12.91
N TRP A 238 -3.48 13.93 -12.47
CA TRP A 238 -3.86 13.10 -11.33
C TRP A 238 -3.12 13.53 -10.07
N ASP A 239 -3.82 14.12 -9.11
CA ASP A 239 -3.25 14.53 -7.82
C ASP A 239 -3.51 13.50 -6.74
N ASN A 240 -2.55 13.32 -5.83
CA ASN A 240 -2.70 12.38 -4.71
C ASN A 240 -3.73 12.91 -3.71
N VAL A 241 -4.56 12.02 -3.20
CA VAL A 241 -5.51 12.31 -2.13
C VAL A 241 -5.00 11.66 -0.85
N ALA A 242 -5.00 12.44 0.24
CA ALA A 242 -4.64 11.93 1.56
C ALA A 242 -5.89 11.79 2.43
N VAL A 243 -6.11 10.60 2.97
CA VAL A 243 -7.29 10.27 3.80
C VAL A 243 -6.86 9.49 5.05
N PRO A 244 -7.62 9.54 6.15
CA PRO A 244 -7.51 8.55 7.23
C PRO A 244 -7.64 7.11 6.69
N ILE A 245 -6.98 6.15 7.34
CA ILE A 245 -7.09 4.73 6.95
C ILE A 245 -8.52 4.21 7.09
N GLU A 246 -9.28 4.77 8.04
CA GLU A 246 -10.71 4.52 8.25
C GLU A 246 -11.48 4.76 6.96
N ASP A 247 -11.36 5.98 6.43
CA ASP A 247 -12.04 6.41 5.21
C ASP A 247 -11.56 5.60 4.00
N PHE A 248 -10.25 5.32 3.88
CA PHE A 248 -9.74 4.47 2.81
C PHE A 248 -10.37 3.07 2.81
N VAL A 249 -10.46 2.44 3.98
CA VAL A 249 -11.10 1.12 4.13
C VAL A 249 -12.58 1.22 3.79
N GLY A 250 -13.26 2.26 4.27
CA GLY A 250 -14.67 2.53 3.99
C GLY A 250 -14.93 2.67 2.49
N PHE A 251 -14.23 3.60 1.82
CA PHE A 251 -14.39 3.92 0.41
C PHE A 251 -14.09 2.73 -0.51
N THR A 252 -13.02 1.97 -0.24
CA THR A 252 -12.68 0.81 -1.07
C THR A 252 -13.66 -0.35 -0.88
N ALA A 253 -14.12 -0.59 0.35
CA ALA A 253 -15.14 -1.60 0.63
C ALA A 253 -16.52 -1.24 0.05
N ALA A 254 -16.89 0.04 0.09
CA ALA A 254 -18.13 0.55 -0.50
C ALA A 254 -18.13 0.54 -2.04
N GLY A 255 -16.97 0.34 -2.67
CA GLY A 255 -16.81 0.44 -4.12
C GLY A 255 -16.77 1.89 -4.63
N GLU A 256 -16.64 2.88 -3.74
CA GLU A 256 -16.51 4.30 -4.10
C GLU A 256 -15.14 4.62 -4.72
N TYR A 257 -14.12 3.85 -4.34
CA TYR A 257 -12.79 3.90 -4.95
C TYR A 257 -12.46 2.57 -5.60
N LEU A 258 -12.08 2.64 -6.87
CA LEU A 258 -11.76 1.48 -7.70
C LEU A 258 -10.29 1.53 -8.13
N PRO A 259 -9.62 0.37 -8.23
CA PRO A 259 -8.27 0.32 -8.73
C PRO A 259 -8.26 0.42 -10.26
N VAL A 260 -7.49 1.35 -10.80
CA VAL A 260 -7.32 1.56 -12.24
C VAL A 260 -5.86 1.43 -12.67
N CYS A 261 -5.66 0.93 -13.89
CA CYS A 261 -4.37 0.89 -14.57
C CYS A 261 -4.27 2.08 -15.53
N LEU A 262 -3.45 3.08 -15.19
CA LEU A 262 -3.18 4.25 -16.03
C LEU A 262 -1.99 3.95 -16.96
N PRO A 263 -2.19 3.93 -18.29
CA PRO A 263 -1.08 3.78 -19.23
C PRO A 263 -0.18 5.02 -19.21
N THR A 264 1.14 4.80 -19.22
CA THR A 264 2.13 5.87 -19.39
C THR A 264 2.77 5.80 -20.78
N GLN A 265 3.45 6.87 -21.19
CA GLN A 265 4.12 6.97 -22.49
C GLN A 265 5.16 5.87 -22.74
N TYR A 266 5.74 5.28 -21.68
CA TYR A 266 6.85 4.32 -21.76
C TYR A 266 6.43 2.86 -21.55
N ARG A 267 5.18 2.50 -21.89
CA ARG A 267 4.61 1.15 -21.61
C ARG A 267 4.62 0.75 -20.12
N GLN A 268 4.92 1.69 -19.22
CA GLN A 268 4.73 1.47 -17.79
C GLN A 268 3.26 1.74 -17.45
N VAL A 269 2.76 1.05 -16.44
CA VAL A 269 1.42 1.24 -15.91
C VAL A 269 1.57 1.87 -14.54
N ARG A 270 0.84 2.96 -14.28
CA ARG A 270 0.65 3.48 -12.94
C ARG A 270 -0.65 2.91 -12.38
N ARG A 271 -0.63 2.47 -11.13
CA ARG A 271 -1.82 1.89 -10.48
C ARG A 271 -2.26 2.80 -9.37
N ARG A 272 -3.55 3.11 -9.35
CA ARG A 272 -4.16 4.07 -8.42
C ARG A 272 -5.57 3.66 -8.05
N TRP A 273 -6.01 4.08 -6.88
CA TRP A 273 -7.40 4.09 -6.46
C TRP A 273 -8.01 5.43 -6.86
N VAL A 274 -9.10 5.41 -7.61
CA VAL A 274 -9.81 6.61 -8.08
C VAL A 274 -11.31 6.43 -7.90
N THR A 275 -12.06 7.52 -7.86
CA THR A 275 -13.52 7.46 -7.89
C THR A 275 -14.02 7.02 -9.28
N GLU A 276 -15.24 6.49 -9.34
CA GLU A 276 -15.91 6.18 -10.61
C GLU A 276 -16.06 7.45 -11.47
N ASP A 277 -16.52 8.55 -10.88
CA ASP A 277 -16.65 9.85 -11.57
C ASP A 277 -15.33 10.32 -12.20
N ASP A 278 -14.21 10.21 -11.46
CA ASP A 278 -12.89 10.56 -12.00
C ASP A 278 -12.45 9.61 -13.12
N ARG A 279 -12.81 8.33 -13.05
CA ARG A 279 -12.55 7.34 -14.11
C ARG A 279 -13.31 7.72 -15.38
N GLU A 280 -14.61 7.96 -15.27
CA GLU A 280 -15.47 8.35 -16.39
C GLU A 280 -15.03 9.67 -17.00
N LEU A 281 -14.73 10.67 -16.16
CA LEU A 281 -14.23 11.97 -16.61
C LEU A 281 -12.91 11.84 -17.36
N TYR A 282 -11.99 10.98 -16.91
CA TYR A 282 -10.74 10.71 -17.61
C TYR A 282 -10.97 10.07 -18.99
N VAL A 283 -11.83 9.06 -19.07
CA VAL A 283 -12.17 8.38 -20.33
C VAL A 283 -12.79 9.37 -21.31
N HIS A 284 -13.75 10.17 -20.84
CA HIS A 284 -14.39 11.22 -21.64
C HIS A 284 -13.39 12.28 -22.13
N ALA A 285 -12.50 12.76 -21.24
CA ALA A 285 -11.55 13.81 -21.58
C ALA A 285 -10.44 13.36 -22.54
N THR A 286 -10.01 12.11 -22.45
CA THR A 286 -8.83 11.61 -23.19
C THR A 286 -9.16 10.66 -24.34
N GLY A 287 -10.39 10.12 -24.37
CA GLY A 287 -10.78 9.02 -25.25
C GLY A 287 -10.03 7.71 -24.96
N ARG A 288 -9.31 7.62 -23.84
CA ARG A 288 -8.53 6.45 -23.46
C ARG A 288 -9.29 5.65 -22.41
N GLU A 289 -9.58 4.40 -22.73
CA GLU A 289 -10.13 3.47 -21.75
C GLU A 289 -9.13 3.20 -20.63
N LEU A 290 -9.65 3.09 -19.40
CA LEU A 290 -8.89 2.64 -18.25
C LEU A 290 -9.19 1.16 -18.02
N GLU A 291 -8.13 0.35 -18.08
CA GLU A 291 -8.26 -1.07 -17.83
C GLU A 291 -8.53 -1.31 -16.34
N PRO A 292 -9.53 -2.13 -15.99
CA PRO A 292 -9.70 -2.60 -14.62
C PRO A 292 -8.51 -3.48 -14.22
N GLU A 293 -8.26 -3.64 -12.93
CA GLU A 293 -7.23 -4.57 -12.46
C GLU A 293 -7.61 -6.01 -12.85
N ARG A 294 -6.72 -6.68 -13.59
CA ARG A 294 -6.89 -8.05 -14.09
C ARG A 294 -5.67 -8.90 -13.75
N PRO A 295 -5.82 -10.24 -13.63
CA PRO A 295 -4.67 -11.13 -13.45
C PRO A 295 -3.63 -10.93 -14.55
N GLN A 296 -2.37 -10.69 -14.17
CA GLN A 296 -1.28 -10.52 -15.13
C GLN A 296 -0.92 -11.86 -15.79
N ALA A 297 -0.96 -11.91 -17.13
CA ALA A 297 -0.49 -13.07 -17.90
C ALA A 297 1.04 -13.17 -17.80
N GLY A 298 1.55 -14.13 -17.03
CA GLY A 298 3.01 -14.37 -16.92
C GLY A 298 3.55 -14.72 -15.53
N GLY A 299 2.69 -14.76 -14.49
CA GLY A 299 3.13 -15.11 -13.13
C GLY A 299 3.25 -16.62 -12.82
N GLU A 300 2.88 -17.50 -13.75
CA GLU A 300 2.94 -18.95 -13.54
C GLU A 300 4.34 -19.48 -13.88
N GLY A 301 5.24 -19.44 -12.90
CA GLY A 301 6.17 -20.53 -12.60
C GLY A 301 7.07 -21.08 -13.71
N GLY A 302 7.25 -20.39 -14.83
CA GLY A 302 8.29 -20.71 -15.80
C GLY A 302 9.63 -20.30 -15.23
N SER A 303 10.38 -21.24 -14.65
CA SER A 303 11.82 -21.14 -14.44
C SER A 303 12.51 -21.05 -15.81
N GLY A 304 12.33 -19.92 -16.51
CA GLY A 304 13.12 -19.58 -17.67
C GLY A 304 14.47 -19.12 -17.17
N GLU A 305 15.47 -19.99 -17.25
CA GLU A 305 16.87 -19.62 -17.18
C GLU A 305 17.11 -18.45 -18.14
N GLY A 306 17.22 -17.24 -17.59
CA GLY A 306 17.80 -16.13 -18.29
C GLY A 306 19.28 -16.44 -18.49
N LYS A 307 19.61 -17.07 -19.62
CA LYS A 307 20.97 -17.12 -20.13
C LYS A 307 21.43 -15.67 -20.29
N SER A 308 22.23 -15.22 -19.33
CA SER A 308 23.13 -14.10 -19.50
C SER A 308 23.94 -14.38 -20.76
N GLN A 309 23.76 -13.54 -21.77
CA GLN A 309 24.67 -13.46 -22.90
C GLN A 309 25.98 -12.92 -22.37
N ASP A 310 26.86 -13.82 -21.95
CA ASP A 310 28.28 -13.54 -21.88
C ASP A 310 28.93 -13.97 -23.20
N SER A 311 29.69 -13.04 -23.76
CA SER A 311 30.25 -13.11 -25.09
C SER A 311 31.57 -13.88 -25.09
N ARG A 312 31.60 -14.97 -25.88
CA ARG A 312 32.76 -15.55 -26.59
C ARG A 312 33.93 -16.07 -25.74
N LEU A 313 34.13 -17.39 -25.80
CA LEU A 313 35.29 -17.99 -26.46
C LEU A 313 34.98 -19.45 -26.86
N HIS A 314 35.24 -19.75 -28.13
CA HIS A 314 35.13 -21.05 -28.77
C HIS A 314 36.11 -22.07 -28.19
N GLN A 315 35.69 -23.33 -28.06
CA GLN A 315 36.19 -24.48 -28.84
C GLN A 315 35.63 -25.81 -28.29
N GLY A 316 35.34 -26.75 -29.19
CA GLY A 316 35.24 -28.18 -28.87
C GLY A 316 33.86 -28.81 -29.09
N GLU A 317 33.65 -29.26 -30.32
CA GLU A 317 32.54 -30.14 -30.75
C GLU A 317 32.58 -31.49 -30.05
N GLU A 318 31.41 -32.05 -29.71
CA GLU A 318 31.06 -33.44 -30.04
C GLU A 318 29.55 -33.70 -29.86
N TYR A 319 29.10 -34.71 -30.61
CA TYR A 319 27.79 -34.86 -31.24
C TYR A 319 26.91 -35.92 -30.53
N GLU A 320 25.63 -35.58 -30.25
CA GLU A 320 24.36 -36.35 -30.21
C GLU A 320 24.26 -37.79 -29.59
N PRO A 321 23.05 -38.36 -29.27
CA PRO A 321 21.71 -38.01 -29.78
C PRO A 321 20.51 -37.96 -28.79
N GLU A 322 19.45 -37.39 -29.37
CA GLU A 322 18.01 -37.41 -29.10
C GLU A 322 17.43 -38.35 -28.03
N LYS A 323 16.55 -37.79 -27.17
CA LYS A 323 15.41 -38.53 -26.62
C LYS A 323 14.11 -37.73 -26.74
N LYS A 324 13.31 -38.14 -27.73
CA LYS A 324 11.90 -37.80 -27.93
C LYS A 324 11.08 -38.08 -26.66
N LYS A 325 10.29 -37.12 -26.19
CA LYS A 325 9.19 -37.39 -25.25
C LYS A 325 7.88 -36.77 -25.71
N ALA A 326 6.89 -37.67 -25.72
CA ALA A 326 5.52 -37.58 -26.18
C ALA A 326 4.73 -36.32 -25.75
N VAL A 327 4.07 -35.75 -26.75
CA VAL A 327 2.92 -34.86 -26.63
C VAL A 327 1.74 -35.66 -26.06
N ARG A 328 1.10 -35.17 -25.00
CA ARG A 328 -0.18 -35.69 -24.50
C ARG A 328 -1.33 -34.80 -24.97
N PRO A 329 -2.49 -35.39 -25.36
CA PRO A 329 -3.58 -34.64 -25.97
C PRO A 329 -4.37 -33.81 -24.95
N ARG A 330 -4.84 -32.66 -25.45
CA ARG A 330 -5.65 -31.64 -24.79
C ARG A 330 -7.09 -32.15 -24.67
N ALA A 331 -7.59 -32.32 -23.44
CA ALA A 331 -8.98 -32.66 -23.19
C ALA A 331 -9.87 -31.42 -23.45
N LYS A 332 -10.90 -31.62 -24.29
CA LYS A 332 -12.02 -30.68 -24.47
C LYS A 332 -12.83 -30.65 -23.18
N VAL A 333 -13.11 -29.47 -22.65
CA VAL A 333 -14.15 -29.25 -21.65
C VAL A 333 -15.14 -28.24 -22.20
N SER A 334 -16.39 -28.61 -21.98
CA SER A 334 -17.65 -28.19 -22.56
C SER A 334 -18.05 -26.75 -22.28
N GLU A 335 -18.65 -26.19 -23.32
CA GLU A 335 -19.62 -25.11 -23.37
C GLU A 335 -20.69 -25.27 -22.27
N VAL A 336 -20.84 -24.25 -21.41
CA VAL A 336 -21.99 -24.11 -20.52
C VAL A 336 -22.71 -22.83 -20.91
N VAL A 337 -23.95 -23.03 -21.33
CA VAL A 337 -24.93 -22.04 -21.76
C VAL A 337 -25.84 -21.68 -20.56
N ARG A 338 -26.33 -20.43 -20.56
CA ARG A 338 -27.34 -19.76 -19.70
C ARG A 338 -26.82 -19.08 -18.42
N GLY A 339 -27.29 -17.88 -18.07
CA GLY A 339 -28.49 -17.19 -18.54
C GLY A 339 -28.46 -15.68 -18.33
N ASP A 340 -29.30 -15.03 -19.11
CA ASP A 340 -29.54 -13.60 -19.17
C ASP A 340 -30.06 -13.07 -17.82
N ILE A 341 -29.45 -11.98 -17.34
CA ILE A 341 -30.01 -11.16 -16.27
C ILE A 341 -30.48 -9.85 -16.90
N VAL A 342 -31.80 -9.70 -16.90
CA VAL A 342 -32.54 -8.48 -17.24
C VAL A 342 -32.24 -7.44 -16.16
N VAL A 343 -31.57 -6.35 -16.53
CA VAL A 343 -31.47 -5.15 -15.68
C VAL A 343 -32.66 -4.26 -16.01
N GLY A 344 -33.61 -4.21 -15.07
CA GLY A 344 -34.72 -3.27 -15.11
C GLY A 344 -34.24 -1.85 -14.83
N THR A 345 -34.49 -0.97 -15.79
CA THR A 345 -34.40 0.49 -15.69
C THR A 345 -35.42 1.02 -14.68
N LEU A 346 -34.96 1.77 -13.67
CA LEU A 346 -35.81 2.66 -12.88
C LEU A 346 -35.54 4.09 -13.33
N SER A 347 -36.44 4.60 -14.15
CA SER A 347 -36.65 6.03 -14.38
C SER A 347 -37.73 6.55 -13.44
N GLU A 348 -37.64 7.86 -13.18
CA GLU A 348 -38.67 8.80 -12.72
C GLU A 348 -38.87 8.97 -11.21
N LEU A 349 -38.53 10.18 -10.72
CA LEU A 349 -39.45 11.26 -10.27
C LEU A 349 -38.65 12.31 -9.42
N PRO A 350 -39.15 13.54 -9.14
CA PRO A 350 -39.14 14.69 -10.03
C PRO A 350 -38.50 15.97 -9.41
N GLU A 351 -38.26 16.96 -10.28
CA GLU A 351 -37.98 18.37 -9.95
C GLU A 351 -39.05 19.01 -9.04
N ARG A 352 -38.59 19.84 -8.07
CA ARG A 352 -39.04 21.24 -7.83
C ARG A 352 -38.49 21.79 -6.51
N ALA A 353 -37.80 22.93 -6.56
CA ALA A 353 -38.29 24.22 -6.03
C ALA A 353 -37.14 25.24 -5.88
N ARG A 354 -37.27 26.36 -6.61
CA ARG A 354 -36.52 27.61 -6.42
C ARG A 354 -37.07 28.35 -5.19
N VAL A 355 -36.19 28.98 -4.41
CA VAL A 355 -36.51 30.17 -3.61
C VAL A 355 -35.32 31.15 -3.66
N GLN A 356 -35.62 32.42 -3.93
CA GLN A 356 -34.74 33.60 -3.90
C GLN A 356 -34.55 34.10 -2.47
N GLU A 357 -33.39 34.68 -2.16
CA GLU A 357 -33.21 35.84 -1.24
C GLU A 357 -31.77 36.35 -1.43
N ALA A 358 -31.55 37.51 -2.05
CA ALA A 358 -31.64 38.88 -1.53
C ALA A 358 -30.44 39.28 -0.64
N ALA A 359 -29.81 40.37 -1.06
CA ALA A 359 -28.52 40.88 -0.63
C ALA A 359 -28.56 41.58 0.73
N THR A 360 -27.47 41.46 1.48
CA THR A 360 -26.98 42.52 2.39
C THR A 360 -25.47 42.53 2.35
N GLY A 361 -24.91 43.60 1.78
CA GLY A 361 -23.48 43.86 1.80
C GLY A 361 -23.04 44.40 3.15
N GLN A 362 -21.87 43.96 3.60
CA GLN A 362 -21.06 44.67 4.59
C GLN A 362 -19.58 44.52 4.22
N ALA A 363 -18.95 45.67 4.04
CA ALA A 363 -17.54 45.83 3.75
C ALA A 363 -16.70 45.44 4.97
N ALA A 364 -15.63 44.66 4.75
CA ALA A 364 -14.61 44.39 5.75
C ALA A 364 -13.25 44.91 5.27
N THR A 365 -12.71 45.77 6.11
CA THR A 365 -11.47 46.55 6.03
C THR A 365 -10.23 45.67 5.86
N ALA A 366 -9.38 46.01 4.88
CA ALA A 366 -8.07 45.39 4.72
C ALA A 366 -7.12 45.86 5.83
N VAL A 367 -6.64 44.92 6.65
CA VAL A 367 -5.52 45.14 7.56
C VAL A 367 -4.27 44.60 6.87
N VAL A 368 -3.35 45.51 6.56
CA VAL A 368 -1.99 45.25 6.12
C VAL A 368 -1.24 44.62 7.30
N LEU A 369 -0.72 43.40 7.12
CA LEU A 369 0.27 42.82 8.02
C LEU A 369 1.57 42.61 7.25
N GLU A 370 2.63 43.17 7.84
CA GLU A 370 3.99 43.27 7.33
C GLU A 370 4.66 41.91 7.11
N GLU A 371 5.56 41.91 6.13
CA GLU A 371 6.39 40.80 5.69
C GLU A 371 7.54 40.49 6.66
N ALA A 372 7.81 39.18 6.90
CA ALA A 372 9.15 38.54 6.96
C ALA A 372 9.07 37.14 7.64
N PRO A 373 10.06 36.22 7.48
CA PRO A 373 10.96 36.01 6.34
C PRO A 373 11.12 34.52 5.92
N HIS A 374 11.75 34.34 4.75
CA HIS A 374 12.43 33.16 4.21
C HIS A 374 11.68 31.83 3.97
N ARG A 375 11.61 31.52 2.67
CA ARG A 375 11.22 30.25 2.04
C ARG A 375 12.04 29.07 2.58
N LEU A 376 11.39 28.17 3.32
CA LEU A 376 11.80 26.77 3.39
C LEU A 376 11.34 26.08 2.11
N ALA A 377 12.21 25.30 1.48
CA ALA A 377 11.85 24.46 0.35
C ALA A 377 10.67 23.54 0.73
N GLY A 378 9.72 23.34 -0.20
CA GLY A 378 8.38 22.79 0.08
C GLY A 378 8.36 21.54 0.96
N ASP A 379 9.32 20.63 0.77
CA ASP A 379 9.42 19.39 1.55
C ASP A 379 9.74 19.60 3.03
N GLN A 380 10.52 20.62 3.39
CA GLN A 380 10.84 20.93 4.80
C GLN A 380 9.70 21.68 5.49
N ALA A 381 9.01 22.56 4.78
CA ALA A 381 7.83 23.27 5.30
C ALA A 381 6.68 22.28 5.57
N GLU A 382 6.46 21.33 4.67
CA GLU A 382 5.45 20.27 4.83
C GLU A 382 5.79 19.35 6.01
N ARG A 383 7.07 18.96 6.17
CA ARG A 383 7.53 18.13 7.30
C ARG A 383 7.40 18.86 8.64
N ALA A 384 7.84 20.12 8.70
CA ALA A 384 7.74 20.95 9.91
C ALA A 384 6.27 21.20 10.30
N TRP A 385 5.39 21.38 9.32
CA TRP A 385 3.95 21.51 9.55
C TRP A 385 3.33 20.20 10.08
N LEU A 386 3.68 19.06 9.50
CA LEU A 386 3.22 17.74 9.95
C LEU A 386 3.71 17.38 11.35
N GLU A 387 4.93 17.79 11.72
CA GLU A 387 5.51 17.57 13.06
C GLU A 387 4.91 18.52 14.12
N ALA A 388 4.59 19.75 13.75
CA ALA A 388 4.02 20.76 14.66
C ALA A 388 2.51 20.58 14.91
N ALA A 389 1.79 19.87 14.04
CA ALA A 389 0.37 19.54 14.18
C ALA A 389 0.14 18.48 15.27
N VAL A 390 0.39 18.84 16.53
CA VAL A 390 0.08 18.03 17.70
C VAL A 390 -1.38 18.25 18.09
N ALA A 391 -2.22 17.23 17.90
CA ALA A 391 -3.55 17.18 18.48
C ALA A 391 -3.43 17.13 20.01
N VAL A 392 -3.88 18.19 20.69
CA VAL A 392 -4.17 18.14 22.12
C VAL A 392 -5.66 17.76 22.23
N PRO A 393 -6.03 16.75 23.03
CA PRO A 393 -7.44 16.49 23.32
C PRO A 393 -8.10 17.76 23.86
N CYS A 394 -9.32 18.06 23.41
CA CYS A 394 -10.06 19.18 23.97
C CYS A 394 -10.25 18.93 25.48
N THR A 395 -9.70 19.80 26.33
CA THR A 395 -9.79 19.65 27.80
C THR A 395 -11.22 19.82 28.33
N HIS A 396 -12.18 20.21 27.49
CA HIS A 396 -13.61 20.24 27.82
C HIS A 396 -14.31 18.88 27.64
N PHE A 397 -13.67 17.88 27.02
CA PHE A 397 -14.29 16.60 26.65
C PHE A 397 -14.02 15.47 27.66
N MET A 398 -14.05 15.76 28.97
CA MET A 398 -13.91 14.75 30.03
C MET A 398 -15.10 14.73 30.99
N GLY A 399 -16.32 14.65 30.46
CA GLY A 399 -17.53 14.45 31.24
C GLY A 399 -18.58 13.70 30.43
N ALA A 400 -19.20 12.69 31.04
CA ALA A 400 -20.25 11.87 30.44
C ALA A 400 -21.57 12.66 30.42
N ASP A 401 -21.83 13.37 29.33
CA ASP A 401 -23.17 13.71 28.83
C ASP A 401 -23.04 14.29 27.41
N LEU A 402 -23.87 13.81 26.48
CA LEU A 402 -23.82 14.08 25.05
C LEU A 402 -24.30 15.50 24.69
N GLY A 403 -23.58 16.53 25.13
CA GLY A 403 -23.79 17.93 24.75
C GLY A 403 -22.78 18.43 23.71
N ARG A 404 -23.22 19.19 22.70
CA ARG A 404 -22.35 19.84 21.71
C ARG A 404 -21.42 20.85 22.40
N CYS A 405 -20.15 20.90 21.98
CA CYS A 405 -19.18 21.89 22.44
C CYS A 405 -19.59 23.30 21.96
N GLU A 406 -19.99 24.19 22.87
CA GLU A 406 -20.52 25.53 22.57
C GLU A 406 -19.46 26.56 22.10
N SER A 407 -18.23 26.14 21.81
CA SER A 407 -17.17 27.07 21.39
C SER A 407 -17.27 27.43 19.90
N THR A 408 -17.49 28.71 19.62
CA THR A 408 -17.57 29.28 18.27
C THR A 408 -16.26 29.06 17.49
N PRO A 409 -16.30 28.84 16.15
CA PRO A 409 -15.12 28.45 15.34
C PRO A 409 -13.97 29.46 15.27
N SER A 410 -14.14 30.66 15.83
CA SER A 410 -13.25 31.81 15.66
C SER A 410 -12.18 31.98 16.75
N ARG A 411 -12.17 31.16 17.82
CA ARG A 411 -11.12 31.29 18.86
C ARG A 411 -9.83 30.58 18.45
N VAL A 412 -8.85 31.38 18.04
CA VAL A 412 -7.43 30.98 17.95
C VAL A 412 -6.85 30.95 19.37
N TYR A 413 -6.46 29.79 19.89
CA TYR A 413 -5.66 29.74 21.12
C TYR A 413 -4.26 30.29 20.84
N ALA A 414 -3.63 30.89 21.86
CA ALA A 414 -2.39 31.70 21.81
C ALA A 414 -1.11 31.02 21.23
N ARG A 415 -1.22 29.85 20.59
CA ARG A 415 -0.13 29.15 19.88
C ARG A 415 -0.58 28.45 18.58
N GLY A 416 -1.60 28.97 17.89
CA GLY A 416 -1.99 28.48 16.55
C GLY A 416 -2.55 27.06 16.49
N ARG A 417 -3.10 26.53 17.60
CA ARG A 417 -3.68 25.17 17.65
C ARG A 417 -5.20 25.23 17.50
N ARG A 418 -5.78 24.42 16.60
CA ARG A 418 -7.24 24.25 16.41
C ARG A 418 -7.69 22.87 16.91
N CYS A 419 -8.91 22.80 17.45
CA CYS A 419 -9.61 21.54 17.74
C CYS A 419 -10.21 20.97 16.45
N PHE A 420 -10.02 19.67 16.18
CA PHE A 420 -10.41 19.05 14.91
C PHE A 420 -11.92 18.83 14.76
N GLU A 421 -12.69 18.80 15.86
CA GLU A 421 -14.15 18.66 15.79
C GLU A 421 -14.85 19.89 15.18
N HIS A 422 -14.20 21.06 15.15
CA HIS A 422 -14.78 22.30 14.63
C HIS A 422 -14.00 22.93 13.47
N ALA A 423 -12.96 22.25 12.96
CA ALA A 423 -12.29 22.74 11.75
C ALA A 423 -13.22 22.45 10.55
N PRO A 424 -13.79 23.46 9.87
CA PRO A 424 -14.48 23.18 8.62
C PRO A 424 -13.51 22.46 7.70
N ASN A 425 -14.00 21.39 7.06
CA ASN A 425 -13.24 20.68 6.04
C ASN A 425 -12.67 21.74 5.07
N PRO A 426 -11.34 21.83 4.87
CA PRO A 426 -10.75 22.84 4.00
C PRO A 426 -11.24 22.74 2.55
N TYR A 427 -11.89 21.64 2.18
CA TYR A 427 -12.52 21.41 0.88
C TYR A 427 -14.01 21.74 0.82
N SER A 428 -14.65 22.07 1.94
CA SER A 428 -16.08 22.44 2.00
C SER A 428 -16.36 23.91 1.70
N GLN A 429 -15.34 24.78 1.57
CA GLN A 429 -15.53 26.20 1.26
C GLN A 429 -15.41 26.57 -0.22
N VAL A 430 -15.14 25.61 -1.12
CA VAL A 430 -15.09 25.91 -2.58
C VAL A 430 -16.46 25.79 -3.25
N ALA A 431 -17.48 25.29 -2.56
CA ALA A 431 -18.85 25.15 -3.09
C ALA A 431 -19.80 26.31 -2.74
N ALA A 432 -19.33 27.37 -2.07
CA ALA A 432 -20.18 28.48 -1.61
C ALA A 432 -19.80 29.86 -2.18
N THR A 433 -19.11 29.89 -3.32
CA THR A 433 -18.98 31.09 -4.16
C THR A 433 -19.37 30.73 -5.58
N GLY A 434 -20.69 30.64 -5.80
CA GLY A 434 -21.36 30.58 -7.09
C GLY A 434 -22.62 31.42 -6.99
#